data_AF-A0A943NS32-F1
#
_entry.id   AF-A0A943NS32-F1
#
_cell.length_a   1.000
_cell.length_b   1.000
_cell.length_c   1.000
_cell.angle_alpha   90.00
_cell.angle_beta   90.00
_cell.angle_gamma   90.00
#
_symmetry.space_group_name_H-M   'P 1'
#
loop_
_entity.id
_entity.type
_entity.pdbx_description
1 polymer ?
#
loop_
_entity_poly.entity_id
_entity_poly.type
_entity_poly.pdbx_seq_one_letter_code
_entity_poly.pdbx_strand_id
1 'polypeptide(L)'
;MAAERSMEMEEKRLAHYRETMDRLTAASHVQVEYFAKHTKIEGYYESQMSGNLFNCDRLMKQDNMFGTIQLGYNPNRERVFLFANMKTSRYDTVASRYQKEMKEYQKKSLLKGDNENRAYISKRWENASVLIEKKENKPWTQRSIKTYLNRANMEAVQKTLPFFSREEEVEDRRELRSRQKEIEESIRSIRQEGPKGETSEELEGARREQEENIRQLRKEAVHNLTRQNLLQVILTRKDMAAKLFLRRLNYAYDYQKKDIENYYREKKKTLAETAVNEAEPEDNRPEDEDR
;
A
#
# COMPACT_ATOMS: atom_id res chain seq x y z
N MET A 1 -34.84 13.53 -1.30
CA MET A 1 -33.87 13.27 -2.40
C MET A 1 -32.46 13.82 -2.17
N ALA A 2 -32.20 15.14 -2.03
CA ALA A 2 -30.82 15.64 -1.83
C ALA A 2 -30.24 15.33 -0.43
N ALA A 3 -31.05 15.52 0.63
CA ALA A 3 -30.65 15.23 2.02
C ALA A 3 -30.46 13.73 2.32
N GLU A 4 -31.24 12.86 1.67
CA GLU A 4 -31.06 11.41 1.79
C GLU A 4 -29.76 10.95 1.11
N ARG A 5 -29.45 11.50 -0.06
CA ARG A 5 -28.18 11.24 -0.75
C ARG A 5 -26.96 11.75 0.03
N SER A 6 -27.07 12.88 0.73
CA SER A 6 -25.97 13.37 1.58
C SER A 6 -25.76 12.48 2.80
N MET A 7 -26.83 12.06 3.48
CA MET A 7 -26.73 11.12 4.61
C MET A 7 -26.14 9.77 4.19
N GLU A 8 -26.57 9.22 3.05
CA GLU A 8 -26.02 7.97 2.51
C GLU A 8 -24.52 8.09 2.19
N MET A 9 -24.08 9.23 1.66
CA MET A 9 -22.67 9.49 1.37
C MET A 9 -21.84 9.64 2.66
N GLU A 10 -22.38 10.26 3.70
CA GLU A 10 -21.72 10.35 5.00
C GLU A 10 -21.59 8.99 5.69
N GLU A 11 -22.62 8.16 5.61
CA GLU A 11 -22.60 6.80 6.14
C GLU A 11 -21.55 5.94 5.43
N LYS A 12 -21.47 6.05 4.09
CA LYS A 12 -20.42 5.39 3.30
C LYS A 12 -19.01 5.87 3.69
N ARG A 13 -18.81 7.17 3.90
CA ARG A 13 -17.52 7.71 4.37
C ARG A 13 -17.16 7.19 5.77
N LEU A 14 -18.11 7.15 6.69
CA LEU A 14 -17.89 6.59 8.03
C LEU A 14 -17.56 5.10 7.99
N ALA A 15 -18.26 4.33 7.15
CA ALA A 15 -17.94 2.92 6.92
C ALA A 15 -16.52 2.74 6.36
N HIS A 16 -16.12 3.58 5.42
CA HIS A 16 -14.76 3.59 4.87
C HIS A 16 -13.68 3.86 5.93
N TYR A 17 -13.89 4.83 6.83
CA TYR A 17 -12.93 5.09 7.91
C TYR A 17 -12.86 3.95 8.93
N ARG A 18 -13.99 3.31 9.23
CA ARG A 18 -14.04 2.12 10.11
C ARG A 18 -13.24 0.98 9.49
N GLU A 19 -13.48 0.68 8.21
CA GLU A 19 -12.71 -0.33 7.49
C GLU A 19 -11.22 -0.01 7.46
N THR A 20 -10.85 1.25 7.21
CA THR A 20 -9.46 1.70 7.24
C THR A 20 -8.84 1.50 8.61
N MET A 21 -9.57 1.81 9.68
CA MET A 21 -9.12 1.59 11.04
C MET A 21 -8.92 0.11 11.34
N ASP A 22 -9.85 -0.77 10.94
CA ASP A 22 -9.74 -2.22 11.10
C ASP A 22 -8.52 -2.79 10.37
N ARG A 23 -8.21 -2.27 9.18
CA ARG A 23 -7.00 -2.66 8.43
C ARG A 23 -5.72 -2.20 9.10
N LEU A 24 -5.72 -1.02 9.73
CA LEU A 24 -4.58 -0.49 10.47
C LEU A 24 -4.37 -1.19 11.82
N THR A 25 -5.43 -1.73 12.43
CA THR A 25 -5.38 -2.44 13.71
C THR A 25 -5.18 -3.93 13.55
N ALA A 26 -5.39 -4.48 12.36
CA ALA A 26 -5.26 -5.91 12.10
C ALA A 26 -3.86 -6.41 12.47
N ALA A 27 -3.83 -7.54 13.17
CA ALA A 27 -2.61 -8.24 13.49
C ALA A 27 -1.83 -8.54 12.20
N SER A 28 -0.56 -8.13 12.20
CA SER A 28 0.37 -8.41 11.11
C SER A 28 1.45 -9.35 11.61
N HIS A 29 1.57 -10.49 10.94
CA HIS A 29 2.67 -11.43 11.17
C HIS A 29 3.82 -11.04 10.26
N VAL A 30 4.93 -10.64 10.85
CA VAL A 30 6.13 -10.23 10.09
C VAL A 30 7.23 -11.25 10.29
N GLN A 31 7.69 -11.80 9.18
CA GLN A 31 8.81 -12.73 9.11
C GLN A 31 9.93 -12.05 8.32
N VAL A 32 11.07 -11.86 8.96
CA VAL A 32 12.32 -11.47 8.28
C VAL A 32 13.11 -12.75 8.07
N GLU A 33 13.48 -13.02 6.83
CA GLU A 33 14.18 -14.24 6.46
C GLU A 33 15.66 -13.95 6.26
N TYR A 34 16.50 -14.92 6.61
CA TYR A 34 17.92 -14.83 6.32
C TYR A 34 18.18 -15.37 4.92
N PHE A 35 18.84 -14.57 4.10
CA PHE A 35 19.10 -14.83 2.68
C PHE A 35 19.69 -16.23 2.44
N ALA A 36 20.57 -16.73 3.31
CA ALA A 36 21.18 -18.05 3.14
C ALA A 36 20.16 -19.21 3.11
N LYS A 37 18.91 -18.99 3.55
CA LYS A 37 17.83 -19.97 3.43
C LYS A 37 17.23 -20.08 2.03
N HIS A 38 17.56 -19.16 1.12
CA HIS A 38 17.06 -19.12 -0.26
C HIS A 38 15.55 -19.37 -0.37
N THR A 39 14.79 -18.73 0.52
CA THR A 39 13.35 -18.97 0.60
C THR A 39 12.64 -18.29 -0.56
N LYS A 40 11.76 -19.03 -1.24
CA LYS A 40 11.03 -18.53 -2.41
C LYS A 40 9.91 -17.59 -2.00
N ILE A 41 9.58 -16.66 -2.89
CA ILE A 41 8.42 -15.78 -2.73
C ILE A 41 7.14 -16.56 -3.00
N GLU A 42 6.23 -16.53 -2.03
CA GLU A 42 4.94 -17.21 -2.14
C GLU A 42 4.04 -16.51 -3.16
N GLY A 43 3.40 -17.29 -4.03
CA GLY A 43 2.52 -16.77 -5.08
C GLY A 43 3.25 -16.09 -6.24
N TYR A 44 4.59 -16.10 -6.24
CA TYR A 44 5.41 -15.61 -7.34
C TYR A 44 6.02 -16.79 -8.09
N TYR A 45 5.70 -16.89 -9.38
CA TYR A 45 6.23 -17.91 -10.27
C TYR A 45 6.95 -17.25 -11.44
N GLU A 46 8.26 -17.50 -11.56
CA GLU A 46 9.04 -17.15 -12.75
C GLU A 46 8.96 -18.28 -13.76
N SER A 47 8.64 -17.95 -15.01
CA SER A 47 8.64 -18.92 -16.11
C SER A 47 10.07 -19.37 -16.41
N GLN A 48 10.30 -20.69 -16.45
CA GLN A 48 11.60 -21.30 -16.78
C GLN A 48 12.08 -20.96 -18.21
N MET A 49 11.20 -20.48 -19.09
CA MET A 49 11.57 -20.12 -20.47
C MET A 49 12.41 -18.83 -20.58
N SER A 50 12.64 -18.10 -19.50
CA SER A 50 13.22 -16.74 -19.54
C SER A 50 14.75 -16.66 -19.54
N GLY A 51 15.49 -17.78 -19.57
CA GLY A 51 16.96 -17.76 -19.54
C GLY A 51 17.55 -17.13 -18.26
N ASN A 52 16.73 -16.97 -17.21
CA ASN A 52 17.14 -16.45 -15.91
C ASN A 52 17.96 -17.52 -15.17
N LEU A 53 19.20 -17.19 -14.80
CA LEU A 53 20.12 -18.11 -14.13
C LEU A 53 19.73 -18.39 -12.67
N PHE A 54 18.95 -17.50 -12.06
CA PHE A 54 18.68 -17.54 -10.61
C PHE A 54 17.21 -17.27 -10.28
N ASN A 55 16.73 -17.93 -9.22
CA ASN A 55 15.43 -17.65 -8.63
C ASN A 55 15.49 -16.38 -7.75
N CYS A 56 14.36 -15.69 -7.60
CA CYS A 56 14.23 -14.61 -6.62
C CYS A 56 14.17 -15.12 -5.18
N ASP A 57 14.90 -14.48 -4.27
CA ASP A 57 14.85 -14.78 -2.83
C ASP A 57 13.93 -13.82 -2.09
N ARG A 58 13.22 -14.36 -1.11
CA ARG A 58 12.42 -13.58 -0.16
C ARG A 58 13.29 -13.14 1.02
N LEU A 59 13.19 -11.86 1.35
CA LEU A 59 13.90 -11.23 2.47
C LEU A 59 12.95 -10.90 3.62
N MET A 60 11.69 -10.61 3.30
CA MET A 60 10.67 -10.32 4.30
C MET A 60 9.30 -10.76 3.79
N LYS A 61 8.47 -11.24 4.70
CA LYS A 61 7.04 -11.45 4.50
C LYS A 61 6.29 -10.71 5.62
N GLN A 62 5.30 -9.93 5.24
CA GLN A 62 4.31 -9.39 6.14
C GLN A 62 2.94 -9.91 5.69
N ASP A 63 2.28 -10.66 6.57
CA ASP A 63 0.98 -11.24 6.30
C ASP A 63 -0.06 -10.69 7.28
N ASN A 64 -1.25 -10.37 6.78
CA ASN A 64 -2.39 -9.99 7.60
C ASN A 64 -3.67 -10.66 7.08
N MET A 65 -4.81 -10.34 7.69
CA MET A 65 -6.11 -10.88 7.28
C MET A 65 -6.56 -10.43 5.88
N PHE A 66 -5.98 -9.36 5.34
CA PHE A 66 -6.39 -8.74 4.07
C PHE A 66 -5.47 -9.09 2.90
N GLY A 67 -4.24 -9.51 3.17
CA GLY A 67 -3.26 -9.79 2.13
C GLY A 67 -1.86 -10.05 2.68
N THR A 68 -0.96 -10.28 1.73
CA THR A 68 0.44 -10.58 1.98
C THR A 68 1.31 -9.61 1.18
N ILE A 69 2.31 -9.05 1.83
CA ILE A 69 3.35 -8.22 1.22
C ILE A 69 4.69 -8.91 1.44
N GLN A 70 5.46 -9.07 0.38
CA GLN A 70 6.76 -9.71 0.41
C GLN A 70 7.82 -8.78 -0.17
N LEU A 71 8.97 -8.69 0.49
CA LEU A 71 10.17 -8.08 -0.03
C LEU A 71 11.02 -9.17 -0.66
N GLY A 72 11.40 -8.99 -1.92
CA GLY A 72 12.23 -9.92 -2.67
C GLY A 72 13.46 -9.26 -3.26
N TYR A 73 14.47 -10.07 -3.52
CA TYR A 73 15.63 -9.70 -4.33
C TYR A 73 15.63 -10.49 -5.64
N ASN A 74 15.76 -9.79 -6.76
CA ASN A 74 15.93 -10.38 -8.07
C ASN A 74 17.42 -10.33 -8.46
N PRO A 75 18.15 -11.46 -8.40
CA PRO A 75 19.57 -11.54 -8.75
C PRO A 75 19.88 -11.34 -10.24
N ASN A 76 18.92 -11.61 -11.14
CA ASN A 76 19.10 -11.43 -12.58
C ASN A 76 19.14 -9.94 -12.95
N ARG A 77 18.41 -9.10 -12.21
CA ARG A 77 18.36 -7.64 -12.41
C ARG A 77 19.11 -6.84 -11.34
N GLU A 78 19.61 -7.52 -10.32
CA GLU A 78 20.29 -6.95 -9.14
C GLU A 78 19.43 -5.91 -8.42
N ARG A 79 18.13 -6.20 -8.28
CA ARG A 79 17.14 -5.26 -7.78
C ARG A 79 16.26 -5.84 -6.70
N VAL A 80 15.94 -5.00 -5.73
CA VAL A 80 14.92 -5.27 -4.73
C VAL A 80 13.54 -4.95 -5.28
N PHE A 81 12.55 -5.76 -4.93
CA PHE A 81 11.16 -5.55 -5.30
C PHE A 81 10.20 -5.83 -4.16
N LEU A 82 9.05 -5.16 -4.22
CA LEU A 82 7.89 -5.42 -3.38
C LEU A 82 6.87 -6.22 -4.17
N PHE A 83 6.40 -7.32 -3.59
CA PHE A 83 5.32 -8.12 -4.13
C PHE A 83 4.13 -8.07 -3.18
N ALA A 84 3.02 -7.47 -3.61
CA ALA A 84 1.81 -7.31 -2.83
C ALA A 84 0.68 -8.13 -3.42
N ASN A 85 -0.10 -8.73 -2.53
CA ASN A 85 -1.12 -9.70 -2.91
C ASN A 85 -2.31 -9.63 -1.97
N MET A 86 -3.51 -9.53 -2.52
CA MET A 86 -4.74 -9.53 -1.72
C MET A 86 -5.26 -10.94 -1.47
N LYS A 87 -5.80 -11.15 -0.27
CA LYS A 87 -6.64 -12.31 0.03
C LYS A 87 -8.07 -11.93 -0.34
N THR A 88 -8.67 -12.70 -1.26
CA THR A 88 -10.01 -12.42 -1.80
C THR A 88 -11.15 -12.76 -0.83
N SER A 89 -10.88 -13.52 0.24
CA SER A 89 -11.83 -13.88 1.30
C SER A 89 -11.09 -14.24 2.59
N ARG A 90 -11.76 -14.07 3.76
CA ARG A 90 -11.26 -14.53 5.08
C ARG A 90 -11.01 -16.06 5.12
N TYR A 91 -11.64 -16.82 4.22
CA TYR A 91 -11.49 -18.27 4.06
C TYR A 91 -10.78 -18.67 2.76
N ASP A 92 -10.40 -17.70 1.91
CA ASP A 92 -9.63 -18.01 0.70
C ASP A 92 -8.16 -18.23 1.06
N THR A 93 -7.79 -19.50 1.16
CA THR A 93 -6.41 -19.96 0.96
C THR A 93 -6.04 -19.99 -0.53
N VAL A 94 -6.94 -19.54 -1.42
CA VAL A 94 -6.82 -19.60 -2.88
C VAL A 94 -5.94 -18.47 -3.46
N ALA A 95 -4.90 -18.08 -2.71
CA ALA A 95 -3.73 -17.48 -3.34
C ALA A 95 -3.13 -18.44 -4.39
N SER A 96 -3.37 -19.74 -4.29
CA SER A 96 -2.66 -20.77 -5.03
C SER A 96 -3.15 -21.10 -6.45
N ARG A 97 -4.37 -20.74 -6.88
CA ARG A 97 -4.89 -21.16 -8.21
C ARG A 97 -4.99 -20.05 -9.26
N TYR A 98 -5.37 -18.82 -8.89
CA TYR A 98 -5.54 -17.72 -9.85
C TYR A 98 -4.34 -16.75 -9.94
N GLN A 99 -3.33 -16.91 -9.06
CA GLN A 99 -2.06 -16.16 -9.08
C GLN A 99 -0.94 -16.91 -9.81
N LYS A 100 -1.21 -18.15 -10.24
CA LYS A 100 -0.20 -19.14 -10.63
C LYS A 100 0.77 -18.70 -11.71
N GLU A 101 0.47 -17.64 -12.44
CA GLU A 101 1.34 -17.20 -13.51
C GLU A 101 1.35 -15.67 -13.57
N MET A 102 2.38 -15.06 -12.97
CA MET A 102 2.99 -13.87 -13.57
C MET A 102 3.65 -14.31 -14.90
N LYS A 103 2.86 -14.88 -15.83
CA LYS A 103 3.27 -15.45 -17.11
C LYS A 103 3.91 -14.32 -17.90
N GLU A 104 5.23 -14.31 -17.81
CA GLU A 104 6.14 -13.36 -18.39
C GLU A 104 5.94 -11.90 -17.95
N TYR A 105 7.06 -11.21 -17.85
CA TYR A 105 7.12 -9.78 -18.03
C TYR A 105 6.58 -9.29 -19.41
N GLN A 106 5.91 -10.14 -20.22
CA GLN A 106 5.46 -9.87 -21.59
C GLN A 106 3.96 -9.56 -21.75
N LYS A 107 3.10 -9.78 -20.73
CA LYS A 107 1.67 -9.37 -20.79
C LYS A 107 1.26 -8.25 -19.82
N LYS A 108 2.22 -7.69 -19.07
CA LYS A 108 1.95 -6.70 -18.02
C LYS A 108 2.02 -5.28 -18.56
N SER A 109 1.05 -4.43 -18.19
CA SER A 109 1.18 -2.99 -18.39
C SER A 109 2.31 -2.47 -17.50
N LEU A 110 3.47 -2.15 -18.09
CA LEU A 110 4.56 -1.49 -17.39
C LEU A 110 4.08 -0.12 -16.93
N LEU A 111 3.95 0.05 -15.62
CA LEU A 111 3.60 1.32 -15.02
C LEU A 111 4.89 2.05 -14.68
N LYS A 112 5.27 3.03 -15.52
CA LYS A 112 6.33 4.00 -15.19
C LYS A 112 5.81 4.94 -14.11
N GLY A 113 6.54 5.05 -13.01
CA GLY A 113 6.33 6.10 -12.01
C GLY A 113 7.30 7.25 -12.24
N ASP A 114 7.01 8.42 -11.67
CA ASP A 114 7.87 9.60 -11.70
C ASP A 114 9.24 9.38 -11.03
N ASN A 115 9.39 8.26 -10.30
CA ASN A 115 10.53 7.91 -9.46
C ASN A 115 11.39 6.79 -10.06
N GLU A 116 11.37 6.61 -11.39
CA GLU A 116 12.10 5.61 -12.18
C GLU A 116 11.83 4.12 -11.84
N ASN A 117 11.08 3.84 -10.78
CA ASN A 117 10.65 2.51 -10.40
C ASN A 117 9.69 1.93 -11.46
N ARG A 118 9.54 0.61 -11.45
CA ARG A 118 8.69 -0.12 -12.41
C ARG A 118 7.68 -0.94 -11.65
N ALA A 119 6.40 -0.70 -11.91
CA ALA A 119 5.34 -1.55 -11.39
C ALA A 119 4.76 -2.45 -12.48
N TYR A 120 4.41 -3.66 -12.05
CA TYR A 120 3.94 -4.77 -12.85
C TYR A 120 2.70 -5.34 -12.18
N ILE A 121 1.68 -5.66 -12.96
CA ILE A 121 0.40 -6.15 -12.45
C ILE A 121 0.05 -7.46 -13.16
N SER A 122 -0.49 -8.44 -12.43
CA SER A 122 -0.90 -9.72 -13.02
C SER A 122 -2.16 -9.63 -13.89
N LYS A 123 -3.13 -8.78 -13.52
CA LYS A 123 -4.40 -8.53 -14.25
C LYS A 123 -4.85 -7.07 -14.07
N ARG A 124 -5.71 -6.53 -14.94
CA ARG A 124 -6.22 -5.14 -14.79
C ARG A 124 -7.38 -5.01 -13.78
N TRP A 125 -7.55 -5.96 -12.86
CA TRP A 125 -8.76 -6.09 -12.01
C TRP A 125 -8.44 -5.90 -10.52
N GLU A 126 -9.48 -5.71 -9.72
CA GLU A 126 -9.46 -5.28 -8.30
C GLU A 126 -8.65 -6.17 -7.33
N ASN A 127 -8.32 -7.40 -7.72
CA ASN A 127 -7.56 -8.36 -6.90
C ASN A 127 -6.26 -8.84 -7.56
N ALA A 128 -5.66 -8.01 -8.42
CA ALA A 128 -4.43 -8.37 -9.09
C ALA A 128 -3.22 -8.33 -8.14
N SER A 129 -2.33 -9.31 -8.28
CA SER A 129 -1.03 -9.29 -7.63
C SER A 129 -0.15 -8.23 -8.28
N VAL A 130 0.57 -7.49 -7.46
CA VAL A 130 1.36 -6.33 -7.88
C VAL A 130 2.81 -6.54 -7.49
N LEU A 131 3.71 -6.22 -8.43
CA LEU A 131 5.14 -6.22 -8.20
C LEU A 131 5.71 -4.84 -8.52
N ILE A 132 6.38 -4.21 -7.55
CA ILE A 132 7.07 -2.93 -7.72
C ILE A 132 8.57 -3.22 -7.64
N GLU A 133 9.27 -3.10 -8.76
CA GLU A 133 10.73 -3.17 -8.81
C GLU A 133 11.31 -1.78 -8.58
N LYS A 134 12.32 -1.77 -7.71
CA LYS A 134 13.13 -0.59 -7.52
C LYS A 134 14.20 -0.51 -8.59
N LYS A 135 14.38 0.66 -9.22
CA LYS A 135 15.41 0.81 -10.25
C LYS A 135 16.83 0.79 -9.68
N GLU A 136 17.00 1.34 -8.48
CA GLU A 136 18.28 1.46 -7.76
C GLU A 136 18.17 0.83 -6.38
N ASN A 137 19.27 0.27 -5.85
CA ASN A 137 19.34 -0.28 -4.48
C ASN A 137 19.42 0.82 -3.40
N LYS A 138 18.62 1.87 -3.55
CA LYS A 138 18.39 2.94 -2.56
C LYS A 138 17.37 2.48 -1.51
N PRO A 139 17.29 3.11 -0.33
CA PRO A 139 16.27 2.80 0.68
C PRO A 139 14.87 3.15 0.18
N TRP A 140 13.88 2.32 0.48
CA TRP A 140 12.46 2.56 0.19
C TRP A 140 11.96 3.75 0.99
N THR A 141 11.27 4.63 0.29
CA THR A 141 10.68 5.86 0.82
C THR A 141 9.19 5.88 0.55
N GLN A 142 8.44 6.70 1.29
CA GLN A 142 7.02 6.88 1.03
C GLN A 142 6.76 7.32 -0.43
N ARG A 143 7.59 8.22 -0.98
CA ARG A 143 7.52 8.64 -2.39
C ARG A 143 7.71 7.49 -3.36
N SER A 144 8.54 6.50 -3.03
CA SER A 144 8.80 5.35 -3.91
C SER A 144 7.57 4.46 -4.15
N ILE A 145 6.68 4.38 -3.15
CA ILE A 145 5.47 3.55 -3.17
C ILE A 145 4.23 4.38 -3.54
N LYS A 146 4.13 5.60 -3.03
CA LYS A 146 2.95 6.47 -3.17
C LYS A 146 2.56 6.75 -4.62
N THR A 147 3.52 6.88 -5.53
CA THR A 147 3.29 7.10 -6.98
C THR A 147 2.40 6.03 -7.63
N TYR A 148 2.32 4.86 -7.01
CA TYR A 148 1.54 3.73 -7.51
C TYR A 148 0.17 3.59 -6.84
N LEU A 149 0.00 4.17 -5.65
CA LEU A 149 -1.21 4.02 -4.87
C LEU A 149 -2.40 4.72 -5.48
N ASN A 150 -2.23 5.78 -6.26
CA ASN A 150 -3.37 6.52 -6.81
C ASN A 150 -3.96 5.88 -8.09
N ARG A 151 -3.45 4.72 -8.51
CA ARG A 151 -3.86 4.07 -9.76
C ARG A 151 -4.94 3.03 -9.48
N ALA A 152 -6.04 3.05 -10.23
CA ALA A 152 -7.17 2.13 -10.07
C ALA A 152 -6.73 0.65 -10.11
N ASN A 153 -5.81 0.29 -10.99
CA ASN A 153 -5.33 -1.09 -11.14
C ASN A 153 -4.35 -1.54 -10.03
N MET A 154 -4.07 -0.71 -9.02
CA MET A 154 -3.14 -0.96 -7.92
C MET A 154 -3.86 -1.11 -6.57
N GLU A 155 -5.15 -1.43 -6.62
CA GLU A 155 -6.01 -1.61 -5.45
C GLU A 155 -5.42 -2.59 -4.42
N ALA A 156 -4.78 -3.68 -4.86
CA ALA A 156 -4.11 -4.60 -3.96
C ALA A 156 -3.04 -3.93 -3.09
N VAL A 157 -2.27 -2.99 -3.65
CA VAL A 157 -1.29 -2.22 -2.88
C VAL A 157 -1.98 -1.23 -1.97
N GLN A 158 -3.05 -0.55 -2.42
CA GLN A 158 -3.81 0.38 -1.59
C GLN A 158 -4.41 -0.31 -0.36
N LYS A 159 -5.03 -1.48 -0.57
CA LYS A 159 -5.72 -2.22 0.49
C LYS A 159 -4.75 -2.90 1.45
N THR A 160 -3.60 -3.36 0.98
CA THR A 160 -2.55 -3.97 1.84
C THR A 160 -1.65 -2.93 2.52
N LEU A 161 -1.53 -1.72 1.96
CA LEU A 161 -0.75 -0.61 2.49
C LEU A 161 -1.63 0.66 2.66
N PRO A 162 -2.70 0.61 3.47
CA PRO A 162 -3.66 1.72 3.60
C PRO A 162 -3.04 2.97 4.24
N PHE A 163 -1.86 2.84 4.86
CA PHE A 163 -1.17 3.89 5.58
C PHE A 163 -0.38 4.88 4.70
N PHE A 164 -0.22 4.61 3.41
CA PHE A 164 0.48 5.53 2.52
C PHE A 164 -0.43 6.52 1.80
N SER A 165 -1.75 6.25 1.72
CA SER A 165 -2.78 7.20 1.29
C SER A 165 -3.28 7.98 2.51
N ARG A 166 -3.33 9.31 2.43
CA ARG A 166 -3.75 10.20 3.54
C ARG A 166 -4.55 11.41 3.09
N GLU A 167 -4.62 11.64 1.78
CA GLU A 167 -5.15 12.86 1.18
C GLU A 167 -6.60 13.07 1.56
N GLU A 168 -7.42 12.01 1.47
CA GLU A 168 -8.84 12.05 1.79
C GLU A 168 -9.06 12.42 3.26
N GLU A 169 -8.39 11.74 4.20
CA GLU A 169 -8.57 12.05 5.62
C GLU A 169 -8.02 13.43 6.03
N VAL A 170 -7.03 13.95 5.32
CA VAL A 170 -6.52 15.31 5.54
C VAL A 170 -7.54 16.34 5.04
N GLU A 171 -8.11 16.13 3.86
CA GLU A 171 -9.09 17.05 3.28
C GLU A 171 -10.41 17.03 4.07
N ASP A 172 -10.96 15.85 4.37
CA ASP A 172 -12.17 15.72 5.18
C ASP A 172 -12.02 16.40 6.55
N ARG A 173 -10.84 16.28 7.16
CA ARG A 173 -10.55 16.94 8.43
C ARG A 173 -10.46 18.45 8.28
N ARG A 174 -9.98 18.95 7.13
CA ARG A 174 -9.94 20.38 6.82
C ARG A 174 -11.34 20.94 6.66
N GLU A 175 -12.19 20.24 5.90
CA GLU A 175 -13.61 20.57 5.71
C GLU A 175 -14.37 20.60 7.04
N LEU A 176 -14.17 19.61 7.91
CA LEU A 176 -14.80 19.59 9.24
C LEU A 176 -14.35 20.76 10.11
N ARG A 177 -13.10 21.22 9.96
CA ARG A 177 -12.58 22.37 10.70
C ARG A 177 -13.14 23.68 10.20
N SER A 178 -13.31 23.86 8.89
CA SER A 178 -13.99 25.05 8.36
C SER A 178 -15.45 25.06 8.79
N ARG A 179 -16.16 23.92 8.67
CA ARG A 179 -17.56 23.80 9.11
C ARG A 179 -17.73 24.11 10.60
N GLN A 180 -16.79 23.69 11.43
CA GLN A 180 -16.85 23.98 12.86
C GLN A 180 -16.71 25.48 13.16
N LYS A 181 -15.89 26.21 12.41
CA LYS A 181 -15.82 27.67 12.52
C LYS A 181 -17.12 28.34 12.09
N GLU A 182 -17.71 27.89 10.99
CA GLU A 182 -19.01 28.40 10.51
C GLU A 182 -20.12 28.18 11.55
N ILE A 183 -20.14 27.03 12.21
CA ILE A 183 -21.09 26.74 13.30
C ILE A 183 -20.87 27.69 14.48
N GLU A 184 -19.62 27.92 14.88
CA GLU A 184 -19.29 28.85 15.97
C GLU A 184 -19.70 30.30 15.63
N GLU A 185 -19.48 30.73 14.39
CA GLU A 185 -19.90 32.04 13.88
C GLU A 185 -21.43 32.15 13.82
N SER A 186 -22.12 31.10 13.37
CA SER A 186 -23.60 31.05 13.31
C SER A 186 -24.23 31.09 14.69
N ILE A 187 -23.66 30.37 15.66
CA ILE A 187 -24.12 30.44 17.06
C ILE A 187 -23.88 31.84 17.62
N ARG A 188 -22.78 32.50 17.25
CA ARG A 188 -22.48 33.87 17.68
C ARG A 188 -23.46 34.87 17.07
N SER A 189 -23.76 34.77 15.77
CA SER A 189 -24.70 35.67 15.10
C SER A 189 -26.11 35.54 15.67
N ILE A 190 -26.62 34.32 15.87
CA ILE A 190 -27.94 34.07 16.49
C ILE A 190 -28.02 34.73 17.87
N ARG A 191 -26.96 34.64 18.68
CA ARG A 191 -26.92 35.28 20.01
C ARG A 191 -26.86 36.81 19.94
N GLN A 192 -26.25 37.37 18.89
CA GLN A 192 -26.13 38.82 18.71
C GLN A 192 -27.43 39.44 18.17
N GLU A 193 -28.13 38.75 17.28
CA GLU A 193 -29.39 39.24 16.71
C GLU A 193 -30.52 39.30 17.75
N GLY A 194 -30.52 38.37 18.72
CA GLY A 194 -31.54 38.29 19.77
C GLY A 194 -32.94 37.93 19.21
N PRO A 195 -33.90 37.59 20.08
CA PRO A 195 -35.27 37.30 19.63
C PRO A 195 -35.93 38.59 19.13
N LYS A 196 -36.59 38.52 17.98
CA LYS A 196 -37.36 39.63 17.39
C LYS A 196 -38.85 39.26 17.40
N GLY A 197 -39.69 40.18 17.84
CA GLY A 197 -41.14 40.03 17.88
C GLY A 197 -41.80 41.31 18.40
N GLU A 198 -43.03 41.58 17.98
CA GLU A 198 -43.79 42.77 18.40
C GLU A 198 -44.65 42.46 19.63
N THR A 199 -45.08 41.22 19.79
CA THR A 199 -45.88 40.73 20.92
C THR A 199 -45.10 39.78 21.83
N SER A 200 -45.58 39.60 23.08
CA SER A 200 -44.96 38.70 24.05
C SER A 200 -44.94 37.23 23.60
N GLU A 201 -45.99 36.78 22.90
CA GLU A 201 -46.08 35.41 22.38
C GLU A 201 -45.11 35.18 21.21
N GLU A 202 -44.97 36.16 20.31
CA GLU A 202 -43.99 36.11 19.21
C GLU A 202 -42.54 36.10 19.71
N LEU A 203 -42.24 36.90 20.74
CA LEU A 203 -40.92 36.92 21.38
C LEU A 203 -40.58 35.57 22.04
N GLU A 204 -41.55 34.93 22.68
CA GLU A 204 -41.36 33.58 23.23
C GLU A 204 -41.17 32.53 22.15
N GLY A 205 -41.96 32.60 21.06
CA GLY A 205 -41.81 31.72 19.90
C GLY A 205 -40.44 31.83 19.24
N ALA A 206 -40.03 33.07 18.91
CA ALA A 206 -38.72 33.36 18.32
C ALA A 206 -37.56 32.90 19.21
N ARG A 207 -37.70 33.04 20.53
CA ARG A 207 -36.69 32.56 21.49
C ARG A 207 -36.58 31.03 21.49
N ARG A 208 -37.71 30.32 21.46
CA ARG A 208 -37.72 28.84 21.36
C ARG A 208 -37.08 28.37 20.06
N GLU A 209 -37.40 29.01 18.93
CA GLU A 209 -36.79 28.70 17.63
C GLU A 209 -35.27 28.94 17.64
N GLN A 210 -34.80 30.06 18.20
CA GLN A 210 -33.38 30.33 18.35
C GLN A 210 -32.67 29.31 19.23
N GLU A 211 -33.28 28.92 20.35
CA GLU A 211 -32.74 27.90 21.25
C GLU A 211 -32.69 26.52 20.56
N GLU A 212 -33.70 26.16 19.78
CA GLU A 212 -33.71 24.94 18.97
C GLU A 212 -32.63 24.95 17.88
N ASN A 213 -32.47 26.06 17.16
CA ASN A 213 -31.43 26.23 16.15
C ASN A 213 -30.02 26.11 16.76
N ILE A 214 -29.77 26.78 17.89
CA ILE A 214 -28.50 26.66 18.63
C ILE A 214 -28.30 25.21 19.09
N ARG A 215 -29.36 24.52 19.56
CA ARG A 215 -29.27 23.13 20.01
C ARG A 215 -28.92 22.19 18.86
N GLN A 216 -29.49 22.39 17.67
CA GLN A 216 -29.15 21.62 16.46
C GLN A 216 -27.70 21.86 16.05
N LEU A 217 -27.26 23.12 15.97
CA LEU A 217 -25.88 23.50 15.66
C LEU A 217 -24.87 22.90 16.67
N ARG A 218 -25.21 22.88 17.96
CA ARG A 218 -24.38 22.24 18.99
C ARG A 218 -24.29 20.71 18.80
N LYS A 219 -25.39 20.05 18.43
CA LYS A 219 -25.37 18.61 18.12
C LYS A 219 -24.46 18.32 16.93
N GLU A 220 -24.55 19.13 15.87
CA GLU A 220 -23.68 19.03 14.69
C GLU A 220 -22.20 19.23 15.09
N ALA A 221 -21.89 20.24 15.91
CA ALA A 221 -20.53 20.49 16.39
C ALA A 221 -19.94 19.31 17.17
N VAL A 222 -20.71 18.67 18.05
CA VAL A 222 -20.27 17.48 18.80
C VAL A 222 -20.00 16.30 17.86
N HIS A 223 -20.84 16.11 16.85
CA HIS A 223 -20.64 15.07 15.84
C HIS A 223 -19.37 15.31 15.02
N ASN A 224 -19.18 16.55 14.54
CA ASN A 224 -17.99 16.97 13.79
C ASN A 224 -16.72 16.79 14.60
N LEU A 225 -16.72 17.14 15.89
CA LEU A 225 -15.59 16.93 16.78
C LEU A 225 -15.23 15.45 16.92
N THR A 226 -16.23 14.58 17.09
CA THR A 226 -16.02 13.13 17.20
C THR A 226 -15.37 12.58 15.92
N ARG A 227 -15.84 13.02 14.75
CA ARG A 227 -15.30 12.64 13.45
C ARG A 227 -13.88 13.16 13.24
N GLN A 228 -13.60 14.41 13.62
CA GLN A 228 -12.24 14.97 13.58
C GLN A 228 -11.26 14.17 14.44
N ASN A 229 -11.67 13.76 15.65
CA ASN A 229 -10.85 12.93 16.53
C ASN A 229 -10.55 11.57 15.91
N LEU A 230 -11.54 10.91 15.29
CA LEU A 230 -11.34 9.66 14.56
C LEU A 230 -10.31 9.83 13.43
N LEU A 231 -10.46 10.87 12.60
CA LEU A 231 -9.52 11.16 11.51
C LEU A 231 -8.11 11.45 12.02
N GLN A 232 -7.96 12.18 13.12
CA GLN A 232 -6.66 12.42 13.76
C GLN A 232 -6.01 11.11 14.21
N VAL A 233 -6.78 10.20 14.83
CA VAL A 233 -6.27 8.88 15.25
C VAL A 233 -5.83 8.06 14.05
N ILE A 234 -6.64 8.00 12.99
CA ILE A 234 -6.31 7.30 11.74
C ILE A 234 -5.01 7.86 11.16
N LEU A 235 -4.91 9.18 10.98
CA LEU A 235 -3.73 9.83 10.42
C LEU A 235 -2.46 9.53 11.23
N THR A 236 -2.55 9.55 12.56
CA THR A 236 -1.42 9.26 13.46
C THR A 236 -0.98 7.80 13.32
N ARG A 237 -1.95 6.87 13.25
CA ARG A 237 -1.66 5.44 13.05
C ARG A 237 -1.06 5.16 11.68
N LYS A 238 -1.58 5.79 10.62
CA LYS A 238 -1.01 5.71 9.27
C LYS A 238 0.46 6.17 9.27
N ASP A 239 0.77 7.28 9.92
CA ASP A 239 2.15 7.77 10.04
C ASP A 239 3.09 6.79 10.74
N MET A 240 2.67 6.24 11.87
CA MET A 240 3.48 5.27 12.60
C MET A 240 3.67 3.96 11.81
N ALA A 241 2.59 3.44 11.21
CA ALA A 241 2.61 2.23 10.40
C ALA A 241 3.52 2.39 9.17
N ALA A 242 3.45 3.52 8.46
CA ALA A 242 4.31 3.82 7.33
C ALA A 242 5.79 3.84 7.72
N LYS A 243 6.14 4.53 8.82
CA LYS A 243 7.52 4.60 9.32
C LYS A 243 8.05 3.22 9.72
N LEU A 244 7.27 2.45 10.49
CA LEU A 244 7.65 1.12 10.94
C LEU A 244 7.81 0.16 9.75
N PHE A 245 6.89 0.19 8.80
CA PHE A 245 6.94 -0.63 7.59
C PHE A 245 8.19 -0.35 6.77
N LEU A 246 8.46 0.93 6.45
CA LEU A 246 9.65 1.31 5.69
C LEU A 246 10.94 0.97 6.42
N ARG A 247 10.99 1.16 7.75
CA ARG A 247 12.15 0.77 8.56
C ARG A 247 12.43 -0.72 8.47
N ARG A 248 11.40 -1.57 8.63
CA ARG A 248 11.54 -3.03 8.54
C ARG A 248 11.97 -3.47 7.15
N LEU A 249 11.35 -2.90 6.13
CA LEU A 249 11.63 -3.20 4.74
C LEU A 249 13.07 -2.86 4.38
N ASN A 250 13.54 -1.66 4.71
CA ASN A 250 14.92 -1.26 4.47
C ASN A 250 15.90 -2.13 5.27
N TYR A 251 15.61 -2.36 6.56
CA TYR A 251 16.46 -3.21 7.40
C TYR A 251 16.62 -4.63 6.85
N ALA A 252 15.54 -5.24 6.35
CA ALA A 252 15.57 -6.61 5.82
C ALA A 252 16.55 -6.78 4.65
N TYR A 253 16.69 -5.75 3.80
CA TYR A 253 17.68 -5.75 2.72
C TYR A 253 19.05 -5.27 3.19
N ASP A 254 19.12 -4.12 3.85
CA ASP A 254 20.38 -3.47 4.22
C ASP A 254 21.23 -4.35 5.15
N TYR A 255 20.60 -5.11 6.05
CA TYR A 255 21.29 -6.03 6.96
C TYR A 255 22.04 -7.16 6.23
N GLN A 256 21.57 -7.59 5.06
CA GLN A 256 22.11 -8.75 4.33
C GLN A 256 22.65 -8.39 2.94
N LYS A 257 22.67 -7.09 2.61
CA LYS A 257 23.00 -6.58 1.28
C LYS A 257 24.34 -7.10 0.79
N LYS A 258 25.37 -7.03 1.64
CA LYS A 258 26.74 -7.47 1.31
C LYS A 258 26.79 -8.97 1.02
N ASP A 259 26.10 -9.78 1.83
CA ASP A 259 26.07 -11.24 1.68
C ASP A 259 25.35 -11.64 0.38
N ILE A 260 24.22 -10.99 0.09
CA ILE A 260 23.45 -11.20 -1.15
C ILE A 260 24.29 -10.84 -2.38
N GLU A 261 24.90 -9.65 -2.37
CA GLU A 261 25.68 -9.14 -3.50
C GLU A 261 26.93 -10.01 -3.76
N ASN A 262 27.64 -10.43 -2.70
CA ASN A 262 28.81 -11.28 -2.83
C ASN A 262 28.45 -12.67 -3.36
N TYR A 263 27.43 -13.32 -2.78
CA TYR A 263 27.00 -14.65 -3.20
C TYR A 263 26.65 -14.69 -4.69
N TYR A 264 25.82 -13.76 -5.16
CA TYR A 264 25.41 -13.74 -6.56
C TYR A 264 26.53 -13.30 -7.50
N ARG A 265 27.47 -12.47 -7.04
CA ARG A 265 28.67 -12.14 -7.82
C ARG A 265 29.56 -13.35 -8.02
N GLU A 266 29.84 -14.12 -6.96
CA GLU A 266 30.64 -15.34 -7.03
C GLU A 266 29.96 -16.39 -7.89
N LYS A 267 28.66 -16.62 -7.69
CA LYS A 267 27.90 -17.59 -8.47
C LYS A 267 27.82 -17.25 -9.96
N LYS A 268 27.74 -15.97 -10.32
CA LYS A 268 27.83 -15.50 -11.71
C LYS A 268 29.22 -15.76 -12.31
N LYS A 269 30.29 -15.55 -11.54
CA LYS A 269 31.66 -15.85 -11.98
C LYS A 269 31.86 -17.35 -12.23
N THR A 270 31.47 -18.20 -11.29
CA THR A 270 31.60 -19.66 -11.44
C THR A 270 30.81 -20.16 -12.64
N LEU A 271 29.60 -19.62 -12.88
CA LEU A 271 28.80 -20.00 -14.05
C LEU A 271 29.42 -19.52 -15.37
N ALA A 272 30.06 -18.35 -15.38
CA ALA A 272 30.80 -17.87 -16.54
C ALA A 272 32.03 -18.74 -16.81
N GLU A 273 32.77 -19.13 -15.77
CA GLU A 273 33.93 -20.03 -15.87
C GLU A 273 33.53 -21.41 -16.38
N THR A 274 32.44 -22.01 -15.87
CA THR A 274 31.95 -23.29 -16.38
C THR A 274 31.45 -23.20 -17.82
N ALA A 275 30.79 -22.10 -18.19
CA ALA A 275 30.32 -21.90 -19.56
C ALA A 275 31.48 -21.70 -20.55
N VAL A 276 32.59 -21.09 -20.12
CA VAL A 276 33.82 -20.97 -20.93
C VAL A 276 34.49 -22.33 -21.10
N ASN A 277 34.61 -23.11 -20.02
CA ASN A 277 35.19 -24.46 -20.07
C ASN A 277 34.36 -25.45 -20.91
N GLU A 278 33.03 -25.29 -20.97
CA GLU A 278 32.16 -26.09 -21.84
C GLU A 278 32.17 -25.60 -23.31
N ALA A 279 32.59 -24.34 -23.56
CA ALA A 279 32.66 -23.74 -24.89
C ALA A 279 34.06 -23.82 -25.54
N GLU A 280 35.07 -24.29 -24.80
CA GLU A 280 36.34 -24.75 -25.38
C GLU A 280 36.15 -26.20 -25.85
N PRO A 281 35.96 -26.47 -27.16
CA PRO A 281 35.99 -27.84 -27.64
C PRO A 281 37.40 -28.38 -27.47
N GLU A 282 37.51 -29.65 -27.09
CA GLU A 282 38.74 -30.44 -27.10
C GLU A 282 39.42 -30.39 -28.49
N ASP A 283 40.23 -29.36 -28.75
CA ASP A 283 41.12 -29.29 -29.91
C ASP A 283 42.53 -29.80 -29.55
N ASN A 284 42.55 -30.86 -28.73
CA ASN A 284 43.73 -31.66 -28.43
C ASN A 284 43.39 -33.13 -28.62
N ARG A 285 42.99 -33.49 -29.85
CA ARG A 285 43.29 -34.84 -30.33
C ARG A 285 44.66 -34.76 -30.98
N PRO A 286 45.68 -35.47 -30.49
CA PRO A 286 46.91 -35.59 -31.24
C PRO A 286 46.55 -36.17 -32.61
N GLU A 287 47.02 -35.54 -33.67
CA GLU A 287 47.01 -36.14 -35.00
C GLU A 287 47.77 -37.47 -34.87
N ASP A 288 47.04 -38.58 -34.95
CA ASP A 288 47.64 -39.88 -35.19
C ASP A 288 48.22 -39.82 -36.62
N GLU A 289 49.47 -39.37 -36.72
CA GLU A 289 50.35 -39.72 -37.82
C GLU A 289 50.59 -41.24 -37.78
N ASP A 290 50.43 -41.85 -38.96
CA ASP A 290 50.88 -43.19 -39.36
C ASP A 290 50.09 -44.44 -38.88
N ARG A 291 49.23 -44.97 -39.78
CA ARG A 291 49.47 -46.26 -40.49
C ARG A 291 48.38 -46.62 -41.50
#